data_AF-A0A814AM56-F1
#
_entry.id   AF-A0A814AM56-F1
#
_cell.length_a   1.000
_cell.length_b   1.000
_cell.length_c   1.000
_cell.angle_alpha   90.00
_cell.angle_beta   90.00
_cell.angle_gamma   90.00
#
_symmetry.space_group_name_H-M   'P 1'
#
loop_
_entity.id
_entity.type
_entity.pdbx_description
1 polymer ?
#
loop_
_entity_poly.entity_id
_entity_poly.type
_entity_poly.pdbx_seq_one_letter_code
_entity_poly.pdbx_strand_id
1 'polypeptide(L)'
;MVWFYGGGNEFGSATNPIYDGTNIARNQDVVVVTFNYRTNIFGFPLAPQLPITGQNLGYLDQRLVLDWIQRNIHAFGGDPKQTVMPQIHQLYPVPSVQYPNDHDGIDASARDYIFGCPISAVANDAARSTGQPIWRYVYNAYFPNQQPIPGLRAYHSSEIFEIFGTYSQHGATQQQIQLSNFMQTAWANFAKNPSGGPGWNTISSGTLGELGANEKIISNYDDADDDNPTTTVAVSNEQTLRSANI
;
A
#
# COMPACT_ATOMS: atom_id res chain seq x y z
N MET A 1 -2.30 18.46 -16.44
CA MET A 1 -1.22 17.55 -15.99
C MET A 1 -0.70 18.02 -14.64
N VAL A 2 -0.64 17.14 -13.65
CA VAL A 2 -0.16 17.47 -12.30
C VAL A 2 1.13 16.71 -12.06
N TRP A 3 2.21 17.40 -11.73
CA TRP A 3 3.53 16.81 -11.55
C TRP A 3 3.90 16.72 -10.07
N PHE A 4 4.16 15.49 -9.63
CA PHE A 4 4.66 15.16 -8.31
C PHE A 4 6.16 14.91 -8.44
N TYR A 5 6.99 15.75 -7.82
CA TYR A 5 8.44 15.53 -7.89
C TYR A 5 8.84 14.28 -7.09
N GLY A 6 9.92 13.63 -7.54
CA GLY A 6 10.53 12.51 -6.81
C GLY A 6 11.48 12.96 -5.70
N GLY A 7 12.27 12.01 -5.18
CA GLY A 7 13.21 12.22 -4.07
C GLY A 7 12.93 11.36 -2.84
N GLY A 8 12.21 10.24 -3.03
CA GLY A 8 12.01 9.22 -1.99
C GLY A 8 11.30 9.72 -0.73
N ASN A 9 10.51 10.79 -0.84
CA ASN A 9 9.94 11.52 0.29
C ASN A 9 10.96 12.20 1.22
N GLU A 10 12.25 12.18 0.91
CA GLU A 10 13.32 12.78 1.72
C GLU A 10 13.66 14.21 1.28
N PHE A 11 13.64 14.47 -0.03
CA PHE A 11 14.00 15.76 -0.61
C PHE A 11 13.22 16.03 -1.90
N GLY A 12 13.36 17.23 -2.45
CA GLY A 12 12.74 17.63 -3.72
C GLY A 12 12.26 19.08 -3.69
N SER A 13 11.92 19.61 -4.87
CA SER A 13 11.28 20.92 -5.01
C SER A 13 10.60 21.03 -6.37
N ALA A 14 9.42 21.64 -6.40
CA ALA A 14 8.74 22.04 -7.63
C ALA A 14 9.50 23.11 -8.42
N THR A 15 10.41 23.84 -7.78
CA THR A 15 11.22 24.88 -8.44
C THR A 15 12.47 24.33 -9.13
N ASN A 16 12.70 23.01 -9.09
CA ASN A 16 13.81 22.42 -9.81
C ASN A 16 13.66 22.69 -11.32
N PRO A 17 14.65 23.30 -12.00
CA PRO A 17 14.55 23.68 -13.41
C PRO A 17 14.21 22.52 -14.35
N ILE A 18 14.50 21.27 -13.97
CA ILE A 18 14.13 20.09 -14.77
C ILE A 18 12.60 19.88 -14.87
N TYR A 19 11.82 20.50 -13.98
CA TYR A 19 10.36 20.44 -13.96
C TYR A 19 9.70 21.71 -14.55
N ASP A 20 10.45 22.57 -15.23
CA ASP A 20 9.87 23.72 -15.94
C ASP A 20 8.87 23.26 -17.01
N GLY A 21 7.58 23.48 -16.71
CA GLY A 21 6.46 23.08 -17.56
C GLY A 21 6.26 23.95 -18.80
N THR A 22 7.03 25.02 -19.01
CA THR A 22 6.81 25.98 -20.09
C THR A 22 6.82 25.32 -21.47
N ASN A 23 7.77 24.40 -21.70
CA ASN A 23 7.90 23.75 -23.01
C ASN A 23 6.72 22.82 -23.31
N ILE A 24 6.26 22.02 -22.35
CA ILE A 24 5.11 21.12 -22.59
C ILE A 24 3.80 21.89 -22.70
N ALA A 25 3.59 22.93 -21.90
CA ALA A 25 2.40 23.79 -21.99
C ALA A 25 2.34 24.60 -23.30
N ARG A 26 3.50 24.97 -23.87
CA ARG A 26 3.56 25.64 -25.18
C ARG A 26 3.29 24.68 -26.32
N ASN A 27 3.86 23.48 -26.25
CA ASN A 27 3.84 22.54 -27.36
C ASN A 27 2.58 21.69 -27.39
N GLN A 28 1.86 21.57 -26.27
CA GLN A 28 0.67 20.75 -26.10
C GLN A 28 -0.41 21.56 -25.40
N ASP A 29 -1.68 21.33 -25.73
CA ASP A 29 -2.82 22.04 -25.14
C ASP A 29 -3.13 21.50 -23.72
N VAL A 30 -2.25 21.81 -22.77
CA VAL A 30 -2.33 21.33 -21.38
C VAL A 30 -1.97 22.42 -20.37
N VAL A 31 -2.70 22.41 -19.25
CA VAL A 31 -2.29 23.13 -18.04
C VAL A 31 -1.35 22.26 -17.21
N VAL A 32 -0.17 22.79 -16.86
CA VAL A 32 0.83 22.09 -16.03
C VAL A 32 0.80 22.67 -14.62
N VAL A 33 0.68 21.79 -13.63
CA VAL A 33 0.74 22.16 -12.20
C VAL A 33 1.92 21.45 -11.55
N THR A 34 2.84 22.22 -11.00
CA THR A 34 3.93 21.77 -10.11
C THR A 34 3.73 22.39 -8.74
N PHE A 35 4.00 21.66 -7.66
CA PHE A 35 3.70 22.12 -6.30
C PHE A 35 4.66 21.52 -5.28
N ASN A 36 4.80 22.17 -4.11
CA ASN A 36 5.59 21.66 -3.00
C ASN A 36 4.72 20.93 -1.98
N TYR A 37 5.31 19.90 -1.36
CA TYR A 37 4.78 19.18 -0.21
C TYR A 37 5.92 18.93 0.80
N ARG A 38 5.57 18.75 2.08
CA ARG A 38 6.59 18.48 3.12
C ARG A 38 7.30 17.15 2.86
N THR A 39 8.63 17.16 3.00
CA THR A 39 9.49 15.98 2.89
C THR A 39 10.22 15.71 4.22
N ASN A 40 10.93 14.58 4.28
CA ASN A 40 11.70 14.12 5.42
C ASN A 40 10.84 14.09 6.71
N ILE A 41 11.46 14.26 7.87
CA ILE A 41 10.82 14.25 9.19
C ILE A 41 9.64 15.25 9.30
N PHE A 42 9.60 16.30 8.47
CA PHE A 42 8.51 17.27 8.49
C PHE A 42 7.25 16.78 7.78
N GLY A 43 7.39 15.88 6.81
CA GLY A 43 6.28 15.24 6.10
C GLY A 43 5.97 13.83 6.61
N PHE A 44 6.99 13.12 7.08
CA PHE A 44 6.95 11.68 7.40
C PHE A 44 7.73 11.42 8.70
N PRO A 45 7.23 11.90 9.86
CA PRO A 45 7.98 11.91 11.10
C PRO A 45 8.23 10.52 11.72
N LEU A 46 7.37 9.54 11.45
CA LEU A 46 7.36 8.22 12.13
C LEU A 46 7.45 8.35 13.67
N ALA A 47 6.87 9.42 14.22
CA ALA A 47 6.99 9.74 15.63
C ALA A 47 5.94 8.96 16.44
N PRO A 48 6.33 8.11 17.41
CA PRO A 48 5.39 7.31 18.20
C PRO A 48 4.45 8.14 19.08
N GLN A 49 4.77 9.41 19.33
CA GLN A 49 3.92 10.32 20.10
C GLN A 49 2.75 10.87 19.29
N LEU A 50 2.79 10.77 17.97
CA LEU A 50 1.69 11.17 17.11
C LEU A 50 0.70 10.00 16.97
N PRO A 51 -0.62 10.27 16.95
CA PRO A 51 -1.59 9.25 16.56
C PRO A 51 -1.31 8.79 15.13
N ILE A 52 -1.81 7.61 14.76
CA ILE A 52 -1.63 7.05 13.41
C ILE A 52 -2.11 8.02 12.32
N THR A 53 -3.24 8.70 12.54
CA THR A 53 -3.78 9.75 11.65
C THR A 53 -2.94 11.03 11.60
N GLY A 54 -1.96 11.18 12.49
CA GLY A 54 -0.98 12.28 12.49
C GLY A 54 0.31 11.97 11.73
N GLN A 55 0.42 10.77 11.13
CA GLN A 55 1.50 10.39 10.23
C GLN A 55 1.22 10.88 8.80
N ASN A 56 2.16 10.68 7.88
CA ASN A 56 1.94 10.87 6.44
C ASN A 56 1.50 12.28 6.02
N LEU A 57 1.94 13.31 6.75
CA LEU A 57 1.62 14.72 6.51
C LEU A 57 1.99 15.20 5.10
N GLY A 58 3.07 14.67 4.52
CA GLY A 58 3.47 14.98 3.15
C GLY A 58 2.44 14.50 2.10
N TYR A 59 1.79 13.36 2.34
CA TYR A 59 0.69 12.90 1.48
C TYR A 59 -0.59 13.71 1.70
N LEU A 60 -0.85 14.20 2.91
CA LEU A 60 -1.95 15.14 3.16
C LEU A 60 -1.76 16.48 2.42
N ASP A 61 -0.52 16.98 2.33
CA ASP A 61 -0.21 18.17 1.52
C ASP A 61 -0.52 17.93 0.03
N GLN A 62 -0.13 16.76 -0.48
CA GLN A 62 -0.41 16.36 -1.86
C GLN A 62 -1.93 16.26 -2.13
N ARG A 63 -2.68 15.63 -1.21
CA ARG A 63 -4.14 15.54 -1.27
C ARG A 63 -4.78 16.93 -1.30
N LEU A 64 -4.31 17.84 -0.45
CA LEU A 64 -4.79 19.22 -0.39
C LEU A 64 -4.59 19.97 -1.72
N VAL A 65 -3.46 19.75 -2.40
CA VAL A 65 -3.22 20.31 -3.73
C VAL A 65 -4.18 19.74 -4.75
N LEU A 66 -4.44 18.44 -4.74
CA LEU A 66 -5.43 17.84 -5.65
C LEU A 66 -6.84 18.39 -5.41
N ASP A 67 -7.24 18.60 -4.15
CA ASP A 67 -8.50 19.27 -3.81
C ASP A 67 -8.55 20.72 -4.27
N TRP A 68 -7.42 21.43 -4.20
CA TRP A 68 -7.33 22.78 -4.74
C TRP A 68 -7.48 22.77 -6.27
N ILE A 69 -6.81 21.86 -6.97
CA ILE A 69 -6.91 21.72 -8.43
C ILE A 69 -8.36 21.43 -8.83
N GLN A 70 -9.02 20.47 -8.18
CA GLN A 70 -10.43 20.16 -8.43
C GLN A 70 -11.33 21.39 -8.35
N ARG A 71 -11.13 22.23 -7.32
CA ARG A 71 -11.97 23.40 -7.07
C ARG A 71 -11.62 24.61 -7.94
N ASN A 72 -10.39 24.73 -8.43
CA ASN A 72 -9.90 26.02 -8.95
C ASN A 72 -9.32 25.96 -10.37
N ILE A 73 -8.91 24.79 -10.88
CA ILE A 73 -8.13 24.73 -12.13
C ILE A 73 -8.91 25.23 -13.36
N HIS A 74 -10.24 25.19 -13.30
CA HIS A 74 -11.12 25.75 -14.33
C HIS A 74 -10.87 27.25 -14.57
N ALA A 75 -10.48 28.01 -13.55
CA ALA A 75 -10.15 29.43 -13.68
C ALA A 75 -8.86 29.66 -14.50
N PHE A 76 -8.05 28.62 -14.68
CA PHE A 76 -6.81 28.63 -15.46
C PHE A 76 -6.95 27.92 -16.81
N GLY A 77 -8.19 27.58 -17.23
CA GLY A 77 -8.46 26.86 -18.48
C GLY A 77 -8.29 25.35 -18.40
N GLY A 78 -8.07 24.77 -17.22
CA GLY A 78 -7.98 23.31 -17.06
C GLY A 78 -9.34 22.65 -16.80
N ASP A 79 -9.51 21.39 -17.21
CA ASP A 79 -10.67 20.58 -16.87
C ASP A 79 -10.39 19.76 -15.59
N PRO A 80 -11.09 20.02 -14.46
CA PRO A 80 -10.89 19.24 -13.23
C PRO A 80 -11.21 17.74 -13.42
N LYS A 81 -12.07 17.37 -14.38
CA LYS A 81 -12.42 15.95 -14.64
C LYS A 81 -11.30 15.17 -15.33
N GLN A 82 -10.32 15.85 -15.92
CA GLN A 82 -9.18 15.24 -16.62
C GLN A 82 -7.90 15.23 -15.78
N THR A 83 -8.05 15.26 -14.46
CA THR A 83 -6.94 15.09 -13.51
C THR A 83 -7.03 13.70 -12.86
N VAL A 84 -6.09 13.36 -11.98
CA VAL A 84 -6.04 12.04 -11.30
C VAL A 84 -7.07 11.89 -10.17
N MET A 85 -7.62 13.00 -9.68
CA MET A 85 -8.45 12.99 -8.47
C MET A 85 -9.77 12.23 -8.61
N PRO A 86 -10.51 12.31 -9.74
CA PRO A 86 -11.73 11.51 -9.93
C PRO A 86 -11.46 10.00 -9.85
N GLN A 87 -10.34 9.54 -10.39
CA GLN A 87 -9.93 8.13 -10.34
C GLN A 87 -9.54 7.74 -8.91
N ILE A 88 -8.81 8.60 -8.19
CA ILE A 88 -8.52 8.36 -6.76
C ILE A 88 -9.80 8.24 -5.95
N HIS A 89 -10.80 9.11 -6.15
CA HIS A 89 -12.08 9.02 -5.46
C HIS A 89 -12.89 7.77 -5.81
N GLN A 90 -12.72 7.23 -7.02
CA GLN A 90 -13.35 5.99 -7.44
C GLN A 90 -12.70 4.75 -6.81
N LEU A 91 -11.37 4.73 -6.75
CA LEU A 91 -10.59 3.60 -6.25
C LEU A 91 -10.45 3.60 -4.71
N TYR A 92 -10.34 4.78 -4.11
CA TYR A 92 -10.12 4.99 -2.69
C TYR A 92 -11.16 5.98 -2.13
N PRO A 93 -12.44 5.59 -2.08
CA PRO A 93 -13.50 6.48 -1.62
C PRO A 93 -13.37 6.77 -0.12
N VAL A 94 -13.20 8.04 0.24
CA VAL A 94 -13.14 8.52 1.62
C VAL A 94 -14.25 9.57 1.87
N PRO A 95 -15.09 9.42 2.92
CA PRO A 95 -15.17 8.27 3.81
C PRO A 95 -15.93 7.11 3.16
N SER A 96 -15.53 5.88 3.48
CA SER A 96 -16.28 4.66 3.15
C SER A 96 -16.12 3.62 4.26
N VAL A 97 -16.85 2.49 4.14
CA VAL A 97 -16.66 1.35 5.06
C VAL A 97 -15.23 0.82 4.99
N GLN A 98 -14.62 0.84 3.81
CA GLN A 98 -13.27 0.32 3.57
C GLN A 98 -12.19 1.34 3.96
N TYR A 99 -12.42 2.63 3.69
CA TYR A 99 -11.52 3.73 4.02
C TYR A 99 -12.27 4.79 4.84
N PRO A 100 -12.40 4.59 6.17
CA PRO A 100 -13.18 5.50 7.02
C PRO A 100 -12.66 6.93 7.07
N ASN A 101 -11.38 7.16 6.78
CA ASN A 101 -10.73 8.46 6.87
C ASN A 101 -9.60 8.60 5.83
N ASP A 102 -9.07 9.83 5.70
CA ASP A 102 -8.03 10.14 4.71
C ASP A 102 -6.75 9.34 4.91
N HIS A 103 -6.39 9.03 6.15
CA HIS A 103 -5.20 8.21 6.43
C HIS A 103 -5.34 6.82 5.80
N ASP A 104 -6.47 6.15 5.99
CA ASP A 104 -6.69 4.80 5.44
C ASP A 104 -6.72 4.80 3.90
N GLY A 105 -7.33 5.82 3.28
CA GLY A 105 -7.36 5.95 1.82
C GLY A 105 -5.99 6.29 1.22
N ILE A 106 -5.24 7.20 1.86
CA ILE A 106 -3.87 7.55 1.46
C ILE A 106 -2.96 6.34 1.58
N ASP A 107 -2.99 5.62 2.71
CA ASP A 107 -2.18 4.44 2.95
C ASP A 107 -2.45 3.35 1.91
N ALA A 108 -3.72 3.10 1.59
CA ALA A 108 -4.09 2.17 0.54
C ALA A 108 -3.56 2.60 -0.84
N SER A 109 -3.76 3.86 -1.22
CA SER A 109 -3.28 4.38 -2.50
C SER A 109 -1.76 4.35 -2.62
N ALA A 110 -1.04 4.67 -1.54
CA ALA A 110 0.42 4.65 -1.50
C ALA A 110 0.95 3.22 -1.56
N ARG A 111 0.33 2.27 -0.84
CA ARG A 111 0.67 0.84 -0.91
C ARG A 111 0.58 0.31 -2.33
N ASP A 112 -0.54 0.56 -3.00
CA ASP A 112 -0.81 0.02 -4.34
C ASP A 112 0.12 0.65 -5.38
N TYR A 113 0.34 1.97 -5.30
CA TYR A 113 1.22 2.70 -6.21
C TYR A 113 2.70 2.31 -6.05
N ILE A 114 3.19 2.18 -4.82
CA ILE A 114 4.63 1.97 -4.55
C ILE A 114 5.01 0.50 -4.65
N PHE A 115 4.16 -0.42 -4.18
CA PHE A 115 4.49 -1.84 -4.04
C PHE A 115 3.53 -2.77 -4.76
N GLY A 116 2.23 -2.71 -4.45
CA GLY A 116 1.23 -3.70 -4.89
C GLY A 116 1.18 -3.88 -6.42
N CYS A 117 0.75 -2.85 -7.14
CA CYS A 117 0.55 -2.92 -8.58
C CYS A 117 1.86 -3.17 -9.36
N PRO A 118 3.01 -2.52 -9.05
CA PRO A 118 4.27 -2.83 -9.73
C PRO A 118 4.70 -4.29 -9.59
N ILE A 119 4.56 -4.88 -8.40
CA ILE A 119 4.93 -6.28 -8.18
C ILE A 119 3.93 -7.23 -8.85
N SER A 120 2.63 -6.90 -8.87
CA SER A 120 1.63 -7.64 -9.66
C SER A 120 2.01 -7.68 -11.14
N ALA A 121 2.30 -6.52 -11.73
CA ALA A 121 2.66 -6.41 -13.13
C ALA A 121 3.91 -7.23 -13.49
N VAL A 122 4.96 -7.15 -12.68
CA VAL A 122 6.21 -7.90 -12.90
C VAL A 122 5.98 -9.41 -12.78
N ALA A 123 5.23 -9.85 -11.78
CA ALA A 123 4.95 -11.27 -11.57
C ALA A 123 4.10 -11.86 -12.72
N ASN A 124 3.08 -11.11 -13.17
CA ASN A 124 2.24 -11.50 -14.30
C ASN A 124 3.02 -11.56 -15.61
N ASP A 125 3.88 -10.58 -15.88
CA ASP A 125 4.75 -10.60 -17.05
C ASP A 125 5.75 -11.77 -17.00
N ALA A 126 6.37 -12.02 -15.85
CA ALA A 126 7.29 -13.13 -15.66
C ALA A 126 6.61 -14.49 -15.90
N ALA A 127 5.40 -14.70 -15.37
CA ALA A 127 4.65 -15.94 -15.58
C ALA A 127 4.33 -16.16 -17.07
N ARG A 128 3.91 -15.11 -17.78
CA ARG A 128 3.57 -15.18 -19.21
C ARG A 128 4.80 -15.38 -20.10
N SER A 129 5.88 -14.67 -19.82
CA SER A 129 7.07 -14.65 -20.68
C SER A 129 7.99 -15.86 -20.49
N THR A 130 8.04 -16.44 -19.30
CA THR A 130 8.97 -17.55 -18.98
C THR A 130 8.31 -18.93 -19.01
N GLY A 131 6.99 -18.99 -18.83
CA GLY A 131 6.26 -20.25 -18.62
C GLY A 131 6.60 -20.95 -17.29
N GLN A 132 7.36 -20.31 -16.40
CA GLN A 132 7.66 -20.82 -15.08
C GLN A 132 6.48 -20.58 -14.13
N PRO A 133 6.22 -21.49 -13.19
CA PRO A 133 5.26 -21.24 -12.13
C PRO A 133 5.74 -20.07 -11.27
N ILE A 134 4.86 -19.09 -11.04
CA ILE A 134 5.09 -17.94 -10.17
C ILE A 134 4.11 -18.02 -9.00
N TRP A 135 4.62 -17.82 -7.79
CA TRP A 135 3.84 -17.77 -6.56
C TRP A 135 3.96 -16.39 -5.95
N ARG A 136 2.82 -15.76 -5.64
CA ARG A 136 2.76 -14.51 -4.88
C ARG A 136 2.01 -14.72 -3.59
N TYR A 137 2.30 -13.90 -2.59
CA TYR A 137 1.57 -13.87 -1.34
C TYR A 137 1.26 -12.42 -0.93
N VAL A 138 0.21 -12.26 -0.14
CA VAL A 138 -0.10 -11.05 0.61
C VAL A 138 0.14 -11.35 2.09
N TYR A 139 0.90 -10.50 2.76
CA TYR A 139 1.07 -10.57 4.21
C TYR A 139 0.09 -9.60 4.89
N ASN A 140 -0.83 -10.15 5.67
CA ASN A 140 -1.93 -9.39 6.28
C ASN A 140 -2.02 -9.66 7.79
N ALA A 141 -0.89 -9.99 8.41
CA ALA A 141 -0.78 -10.25 9.84
C ALA A 141 -0.19 -9.05 10.59
N TYR A 142 -0.63 -8.85 11.84
CA TYR A 142 0.00 -7.90 12.74
C TYR A 142 -0.10 -8.38 14.18
N PHE A 143 0.93 -8.06 14.98
CA PHE A 143 1.05 -8.55 16.35
C PHE A 143 1.37 -7.41 17.32
N PRO A 144 0.72 -7.35 18.50
CA PRO A 144 0.89 -6.23 19.45
C PRO A 144 2.33 -5.98 19.89
N ASN A 145 3.12 -7.03 20.08
CA ASN A 145 4.55 -6.98 20.45
C ASN A 145 5.45 -6.41 19.34
N GLN A 146 4.91 -6.13 18.16
CA GLN A 146 5.63 -5.66 16.99
C GLN A 146 5.02 -4.38 16.40
N GLN A 147 4.26 -3.59 17.18
CA GLN A 147 3.69 -2.32 16.71
C GLN A 147 4.53 -1.14 17.23
N PRO A 148 5.47 -0.58 16.44
CA PRO A 148 6.26 0.58 16.89
C PRO A 148 5.41 1.84 17.08
N ILE A 149 4.31 1.93 16.33
CA ILE A 149 3.23 2.90 16.52
C ILE A 149 1.93 2.10 16.61
N PRO A 150 1.11 2.29 17.66
CA PRO A 150 -0.15 1.57 17.80
C PRO A 150 -1.07 1.79 16.58
N GLY A 151 -1.56 0.69 16.00
CA GLY A 151 -2.50 0.72 14.87
C GLY A 151 -1.85 0.72 13.49
N LEU A 152 -0.53 0.57 13.37
CA LEU A 152 0.15 0.43 12.06
C LEU A 152 -0.28 -0.81 11.27
N ARG A 153 -0.77 -1.85 11.95
CA ARG A 153 -1.16 -3.14 11.35
C ARG A 153 0.04 -3.78 10.64
N ALA A 154 -0.18 -4.40 9.48
CA ALA A 154 0.85 -5.01 8.64
C ALA A 154 1.62 -3.91 7.89
N TYR A 155 2.63 -3.33 8.56
CA TYR A 155 3.46 -2.29 7.96
C TYR A 155 4.61 -2.89 7.14
N HIS A 156 5.23 -2.05 6.29
CA HIS A 156 6.35 -2.45 5.43
C HIS A 156 7.48 -3.13 6.22
N SER A 157 7.94 -4.29 5.74
CA SER A 157 8.99 -5.12 6.36
C SER A 157 8.60 -5.85 7.65
N SER A 158 7.35 -5.74 8.13
CA SER A 158 6.92 -6.43 9.35
C SER A 158 6.93 -7.95 9.23
N GLU A 159 6.78 -8.50 8.02
CA GLU A 159 6.83 -9.94 7.74
C GLU A 159 8.23 -10.54 7.85
N ILE A 160 9.28 -9.72 7.71
CA ILE A 160 10.68 -10.18 7.76
C ILE A 160 11.00 -10.81 9.11
N PHE A 161 10.48 -10.23 10.20
CA PHE A 161 10.65 -10.79 11.54
C PHE A 161 10.11 -12.21 11.65
N GLU A 162 9.01 -12.51 10.95
CA GLU A 162 8.39 -13.84 10.96
C GLU A 162 9.15 -14.83 10.10
N ILE A 163 9.65 -14.40 8.93
CA ILE A 163 10.49 -15.21 8.04
C ILE A 163 11.79 -15.62 8.75
N PHE A 164 12.41 -14.72 9.51
CA PHE A 164 13.68 -15.00 10.20
C PHE A 164 13.52 -15.48 11.64
N GLY A 165 12.31 -15.43 12.21
CA GLY A 165 12.04 -15.77 13.61
C GLY A 165 12.70 -14.80 14.60
N THR A 166 12.89 -13.55 14.21
CA THR A 166 13.63 -12.51 14.97
C THR A 166 12.71 -11.54 15.71
N TYR A 167 11.40 -11.77 15.72
CA TYR A 167 10.45 -10.99 16.54
C TYR A 167 10.70 -11.18 18.05
N SER A 168 10.25 -10.21 18.85
CA SER A 168 10.30 -10.31 20.30
C SER A 168 9.47 -11.48 20.80
N GLN A 169 10.13 -12.46 21.44
CA GLN A 169 9.46 -13.58 22.10
C GLN A 169 8.60 -13.12 23.30
N HIS A 170 8.95 -11.99 23.90
CA HIS A 170 8.12 -11.39 24.95
C HIS A 170 6.85 -10.79 24.32
N GLY A 171 5.69 -11.25 24.78
CA GLY A 171 4.38 -10.82 24.26
C GLY A 171 3.98 -11.46 22.93
N ALA A 172 4.74 -12.44 22.42
CA ALA A 172 4.39 -13.15 21.20
C ALA A 172 3.13 -13.98 21.39
N THR A 173 2.22 -13.92 20.41
CA THR A 173 1.00 -14.72 20.41
C THR A 173 1.29 -16.13 19.87
N GLN A 174 0.45 -17.11 20.21
CA GLN A 174 0.56 -18.45 19.60
C GLN A 174 0.38 -18.41 18.08
N GLN A 175 -0.48 -17.52 17.58
CA GLN A 175 -0.68 -17.33 16.16
C GLN A 175 0.59 -16.79 15.47
N GLN A 176 1.30 -15.83 16.09
CA GLN A 176 2.57 -15.33 15.58
C GLN A 176 3.61 -16.45 15.47
N ILE A 177 3.75 -17.25 16.52
CA ILE A 177 4.70 -18.36 16.55
C ILE A 177 4.37 -19.38 15.45
N GLN A 178 3.10 -19.72 15.29
CA GLN A 178 2.65 -20.64 14.25
C GLN A 178 2.85 -20.08 12.84
N LEU A 179 2.57 -18.79 12.63
CA LEU A 179 2.76 -18.13 11.35
C LEU A 179 4.24 -18.07 10.96
N SER A 180 5.10 -17.67 11.89
CA SER A 180 6.55 -17.65 11.68
C SER A 180 7.10 -19.04 11.34
N ASN A 181 6.69 -20.08 12.07
CA ASN A 181 7.09 -21.46 11.77
C ASN A 181 6.62 -21.91 10.37
N PHE A 182 5.39 -21.54 9.99
CA PHE A 182 4.85 -21.82 8.67
C PHE A 182 5.68 -21.12 7.57
N MET A 183 5.94 -19.81 7.72
CA MET A 183 6.71 -19.04 6.75
C MET A 183 8.14 -19.56 6.60
N GLN A 184 8.83 -19.86 7.70
CA GLN A 184 10.17 -20.48 7.64
C GLN A 184 10.14 -21.81 6.90
N THR A 185 9.12 -22.63 7.15
CA THR A 185 8.93 -23.91 6.47
C THR A 185 8.67 -23.72 4.98
N ALA A 186 7.78 -22.79 4.60
CA ALA A 186 7.43 -22.48 3.23
C ALA A 186 8.66 -22.00 2.42
N TRP A 187 9.42 -21.05 2.97
CA TRP A 187 10.64 -20.54 2.33
C TRP A 187 11.72 -21.62 2.21
N ALA A 188 11.95 -22.40 3.27
CA ALA A 188 12.93 -23.48 3.24
C ALA A 188 12.56 -24.57 2.23
N ASN A 189 11.27 -24.92 2.14
CA ASN A 189 10.78 -25.91 1.18
C ASN A 189 10.91 -25.41 -0.25
N PHE A 190 10.56 -24.14 -0.51
CA PHE A 190 10.74 -23.54 -1.83
C PHE A 190 12.21 -23.49 -2.24
N ALA A 191 13.12 -23.14 -1.32
CA ALA A 191 14.56 -23.14 -1.60
C ALA A 191 15.11 -24.54 -1.90
N LYS A 192 14.61 -25.58 -1.22
CA LYS A 192 15.02 -26.98 -1.44
C LYS A 192 14.40 -27.58 -2.70
N ASN A 193 13.18 -27.20 -3.04
CA ASN A 193 12.41 -27.71 -4.17
C ASN A 193 11.54 -26.60 -4.78
N PRO A 194 12.11 -25.74 -5.64
CA PRO A 194 11.38 -24.60 -6.20
C PRO A 194 10.22 -25.01 -7.09
N SER A 195 10.27 -26.19 -7.72
CA SER A 195 9.15 -26.71 -8.52
C SER A 195 7.95 -27.17 -7.69
N GLY A 196 8.16 -27.45 -6.40
CA GLY A 196 7.09 -27.84 -5.47
C GLY A 196 6.29 -26.66 -4.93
N GLY A 197 6.77 -25.43 -5.12
CA GLY A 197 6.15 -24.22 -4.61
C GLY A 197 6.25 -24.08 -3.07
N PRO A 198 5.78 -22.94 -2.54
CA PRO A 198 5.86 -22.61 -1.12
C PRO A 198 4.67 -23.13 -0.29
N GLY A 199 3.72 -23.85 -0.89
CA GLY A 199 2.54 -24.40 -0.20
C GLY A 199 1.21 -23.70 -0.50
N TRP A 200 1.16 -22.85 -1.52
CA TRP A 200 -0.08 -22.28 -2.07
C TRP A 200 -0.02 -22.28 -3.61
N ASN A 201 -1.13 -21.86 -4.23
CA ASN A 201 -1.28 -21.89 -5.67
C ASN A 201 -0.38 -20.87 -6.39
N THR A 202 -0.07 -21.17 -7.65
CA THR A 202 0.57 -20.20 -8.55
C THR A 202 -0.43 -19.11 -8.93
N ILE A 203 0.06 -17.94 -9.35
CA ILE A 203 -0.79 -16.82 -9.77
C ILE A 203 -1.73 -17.18 -10.93
N SER A 204 -1.37 -18.19 -11.73
CA SER A 204 -2.21 -18.70 -12.81
C SER A 204 -3.54 -19.32 -12.34
N SER A 205 -3.69 -19.62 -11.05
CA SER A 205 -4.97 -20.08 -10.49
C SER A 205 -5.94 -18.95 -10.16
N GLY A 206 -5.52 -17.68 -10.31
CA GLY A 206 -6.28 -16.50 -9.91
C GLY A 206 -6.31 -16.26 -8.40
N THR A 207 -5.48 -16.95 -7.61
CA THR A 207 -5.43 -16.77 -6.15
C THR A 207 -3.99 -16.67 -5.66
N LEU A 208 -3.75 -15.81 -4.67
CA LEU A 208 -2.49 -15.68 -3.95
C LEU A 208 -2.55 -16.41 -2.60
N GLY A 209 -1.38 -16.66 -2.01
CA GLY A 209 -1.31 -17.06 -0.60
C GLY A 209 -1.57 -15.84 0.30
N GLU A 210 -2.55 -15.91 1.19
CA GLU A 210 -2.80 -14.88 2.20
C GLU A 210 -2.22 -15.32 3.53
N LEU A 211 -1.22 -14.61 4.05
CA LEU A 211 -0.51 -14.99 5.26
C LEU A 211 -1.03 -14.20 6.47
N GLY A 212 -1.56 -14.91 7.47
CA GLY A 212 -1.90 -14.35 8.76
C GLY A 212 -3.22 -13.59 8.88
N ALA A 213 -4.07 -13.60 7.85
CA ALA A 213 -5.36 -12.90 7.85
C ALA A 213 -6.44 -13.67 8.64
N ASN A 214 -7.34 -12.95 9.31
CA ASN A 214 -8.54 -13.52 9.96
C ASN A 214 -8.24 -14.72 10.88
N GLU A 215 -7.21 -14.61 11.71
CA GLU A 215 -6.73 -15.67 12.61
C GLU A 215 -6.20 -16.94 11.92
N LYS A 216 -6.18 -16.98 10.58
CA LYS A 216 -5.63 -18.09 9.81
C LYS A 216 -4.14 -17.90 9.58
N ILE A 217 -3.42 -19.02 9.55
CA ILE A 217 -1.99 -19.03 9.18
C ILE A 217 -1.84 -18.80 7.68
N ILE A 218 -2.65 -19.47 6.87
CA ILE A 218 -2.74 -19.25 5.44
C ILE A 218 -4.17 -19.39 4.92
N SER A 219 -4.57 -18.52 3.99
CA SER A 219 -5.78 -18.60 3.17
C SER A 219 -5.48 -18.33 1.69
N ASN A 220 -6.49 -18.40 0.84
CA ASN A 220 -6.42 -17.89 -0.52
C ASN A 220 -6.89 -16.43 -0.54
N TYR A 221 -6.13 -15.56 -1.21
CA TYR A 221 -6.51 -14.19 -1.53
C TYR A 221 -6.86 -14.11 -3.02
N ASP A 222 -7.91 -13.39 -3.40
CA ASP A 222 -8.26 -13.21 -4.82
C ASP A 222 -7.28 -12.23 -5.45
N ASP A 223 -6.55 -12.65 -6.49
CA ASP A 223 -5.57 -11.79 -7.15
C ASP A 223 -6.25 -10.62 -7.89
N ALA A 224 -7.53 -10.77 -8.25
CA ALA A 224 -8.31 -9.69 -8.86
C ALA A 224 -8.52 -8.49 -7.93
N ASP A 225 -8.39 -8.67 -6.61
CA ASP A 225 -8.49 -7.58 -5.64
C ASP A 225 -7.28 -6.63 -5.71
N ASP A 226 -6.11 -7.12 -6.13
CA ASP A 226 -4.89 -6.31 -6.32
C ASP A 226 -4.88 -5.60 -7.69
N ASP A 227 -5.52 -6.19 -8.69
CA ASP A 227 -5.64 -5.65 -10.05
C ASP A 227 -6.84 -4.69 -10.24
N ASN A 228 -7.80 -4.70 -9.32
CA ASN A 228 -8.95 -3.80 -9.34
C ASN A 228 -9.34 -3.36 -7.91
N PRO A 229 -8.96 -2.14 -7.48
CA PRO A 229 -9.25 -1.63 -6.14
C PRO A 229 -10.75 -1.49 -5.81
N THR A 230 -11.62 -1.64 -6.80
CA THR A 230 -13.09 -1.58 -6.64
C THR A 230 -13.73 -2.92 -6.33
N THR A 231 -13.01 -4.04 -6.48
CA THR A 231 -13.54 -5.37 -6.16
C THR A 231 -13.49 -5.61 -4.66
N THR A 232 -14.68 -5.80 -4.12
CA THR A 232 -15.02 -5.95 -2.71
C THR A 232 -14.36 -7.17 -2.06
N VAL A 233 -13.43 -6.93 -1.15
CA VAL A 233 -13.36 -7.71 0.10
C VAL A 233 -14.08 -6.90 1.15
N ALA A 234 -15.32 -7.32 1.44
CA ALA A 234 -15.94 -6.97 2.71
C ALA A 234 -14.94 -7.34 3.80
N VAL A 235 -14.40 -6.33 4.50
CA VAL A 235 -13.58 -6.52 5.70
C VAL A 235 -14.39 -7.44 6.61
N SER A 236 -13.94 -8.68 6.76
CA SER A 236 -14.51 -9.61 7.71
C SER A 236 -14.24 -9.06 9.11
N ASN A 237 -15.26 -8.35 9.61
CA ASN A 237 -15.55 -8.03 11.00
C ASN A 237 -14.47 -7.30 11.81
N GLU A 238 -14.41 -5.98 11.66
CA GLU A 238 -13.93 -5.07 12.73
C GLU A 238 -14.89 -5.02 13.94
N GLN A 239 -16.05 -5.68 13.91
CA GLN A 239 -17.05 -5.60 14.99
C GLN A 239 -16.76 -6.48 16.22
N THR A 240 -15.79 -7.41 16.19
CA THR A 240 -15.61 -8.35 17.32
C THR A 240 -14.62 -7.87 18.39
N LEU A 241 -13.93 -6.73 18.22
CA LEU A 241 -12.96 -6.22 19.20
C LEU A 241 -13.51 -5.16 20.17
N ARG A 242 -14.82 -4.88 20.16
CA ARG A 242 -15.47 -3.96 21.14
C ARG A 242 -16.27 -4.65 22.25
N SER A 243 -16.20 -5.98 22.37
CA SER A 243 -16.88 -6.73 23.43
C SER A 243 -15.93 -7.69 24.16
N ALA A 244 -14.92 -7.12 24.81
CA ALA A 244 -14.17 -7.82 25.86
C ALA A 244 -13.70 -6.79 26.92
N ASN A 245 -14.66 -6.08 27.51
CA ASN A 245 -14.47 -5.48 28.82
C ASN A 245 -15.15 -6.38 29.85
N ILE A 246 -14.35 -6.98 30.73
CA ILE A 246 -14.67 -7.11 32.15
C ILE A 246 -14.27 -5.78 32.79
#